data_AF-A0A4E0Q880-F1
#
_entry.id   AF-A0A4E0Q880-F1
#
_cell.length_a   1.000
_cell.length_b   1.000
_cell.length_c   1.000
_cell.angle_alpha   90.00
_cell.angle_beta   90.00
_cell.angle_gamma   90.00
#
_symmetry.space_group_name_H-M   'P 1'
#
loop_
_entity.id
_entity.type
_entity.pdbx_description
1 polymer ?
#
loop_
_entity_poly.entity_id
_entity_poly.type
_entity_poly.pdbx_seq_one_letter_code
_entity_poly.pdbx_strand_id
1 'polypeptide(L)' 'MEQRKCSFCGNFLEAGTGKLFVKKDGSTYLFCSSKCEGNFELGRLPRRTVWTEQGRIHLKKA' A
#
# COMPACT_ATOMS: atom_id res chain seq x y z
N MET A 1 -1.97 -7.40 19.77
CA MET A 1 -1.62 -7.77 18.37
C MET A 1 -1.22 -6.50 17.65
N GLU A 2 -0.04 -6.49 17.04
CA GLU A 2 0.46 -5.33 16.31
C GLU A 2 -0.28 -5.21 14.97
N GLN A 3 -1.07 -4.14 14.79
CA GLN A 3 -1.75 -3.87 13.52
C GLN A 3 -0.74 -3.25 12.54
N ARG A 4 -0.49 -3.96 11.44
CA ARG A 4 0.37 -3.46 10.36
C ARG A 4 -0.44 -2.68 9.34
N LYS A 5 0.14 -1.63 8.76
CA LYS A 5 -0.50 -0.80 7.75
C LYS A 5 0.01 -1.18 6.35
N CYS A 6 -0.89 -1.20 5.38
CA CYS A 6 -0.54 -1.46 3.99
C CYS A 6 0.24 -0.27 3.44
N SER A 7 1.44 -0.52 2.93
CA SER A 7 2.33 0.51 2.37
C SER A 7 1.76 1.16 1.11
N PHE A 8 0.80 0.54 0.45
CA PHE A 8 0.18 1.06 -0.77
C PHE A 8 -1.14 1.80 -0.51
N CYS A 9 -2.14 1.13 0.02
CA CYS A 9 -3.47 1.72 0.18
C CYS A 9 -3.66 2.51 1.48
N GLY A 10 -2.87 2.20 2.51
CA GLY A 10 -3.02 2.79 3.84
C GLY A 10 -4.02 2.08 4.76
N ASN A 11 -4.68 1.00 4.32
CA ASN A 11 -5.58 0.24 5.20
C ASN A 11 -4.78 -0.61 6.20
N PHE A 12 -5.39 -0.89 7.35
CA PHE A 12 -4.86 -1.86 8.31
C PHE A 12 -4.97 -3.28 7.76
N LEU A 13 -3.93 -4.08 8.00
CA LEU A 13 -3.89 -5.50 7.71
C LEU A 13 -4.49 -6.26 8.90
N GLU A 14 -5.40 -7.17 8.60
CA GLU A 14 -5.83 -8.18 9.56
C GLU A 14 -4.70 -9.17 9.84
N ALA A 15 -4.65 -9.70 11.06
CA ALA A 15 -3.62 -10.64 11.46
C ALA A 15 -3.72 -11.93 10.62
N GLY A 16 -2.59 -12.38 10.07
CA GLY A 16 -2.54 -13.55 9.18
C GLY A 16 -2.88 -13.27 7.72
N THR A 17 -3.18 -12.01 7.36
CA THR A 17 -3.54 -11.60 6.00
C THR A 17 -2.48 -10.69 5.39
N GLY A 18 -2.37 -10.72 4.06
CA GLY A 18 -1.47 -9.86 3.29
C GLY A 18 -0.15 -10.53 2.91
N LYS A 19 0.74 -9.74 2.32
CA LYS A 19 2.04 -10.19 1.80
C LYS A 19 3.13 -9.17 2.11
N LEU A 20 4.31 -9.66 2.50
CA LEU A 20 5.53 -8.86 2.62
C LEU A 20 6.31 -8.97 1.31
N PHE A 21 6.57 -7.83 0.68
CA PHE A 21 7.41 -7.72 -0.50
C PHE A 21 8.69 -6.97 -0.14
N VAL A 22 9.84 -7.56 -0.45
CA VAL A 22 11.15 -6.97 -0.18
C VAL A 22 11.81 -6.64 -1.51
N LYS A 23 12.14 -5.36 -1.71
CA LYS A 23 12.88 -4.91 -2.89
C LYS A 23 14.36 -5.29 -2.78
N LYS A 24 15.06 -5.26 -3.92
CA LYS A 24 16.51 -5.49 -4.00
C LYS A 24 17.35 -4.49 -3.18
N ASP A 25 16.82 -3.30 -2.92
CA ASP A 25 17.44 -2.28 -2.06
C ASP A 25 17.24 -2.54 -0.56
N GLY A 26 16.54 -3.62 -0.19
CA GLY A 26 16.22 -3.97 1.20
C GLY A 26 14.95 -3.29 1.74
N SER A 27 14.29 -2.42 0.96
CA SER A 27 13.05 -1.78 1.41
C SER A 27 11.88 -2.78 1.42
N THR A 28 11.10 -2.73 2.49
CA THR A 28 9.97 -3.63 2.72
C THR A 28 8.64 -2.93 2.44
N TYR A 29 7.76 -3.62 1.74
CA TYR A 29 6.41 -3.19 1.43
C TYR A 29 5.42 -4.23 1.95
N LEU A 30 4.42 -3.77 2.69
CA LEU A 30 3.31 -4.60 3.15
C LEU A 30 2.11 -4.36 2.24
N PHE A 31 1.60 -5.43 1.63
CA PHE A 31 0.41 -5.38 0.79
C PHE A 31 -0.75 -6.09 1.48
N CYS A 32 -1.92 -5.44 1.52
CA CYS A 32 -3.13 -6.06 2.06
C CYS A 32 -3.82 -7.00 1.06
N SER A 33 -3.60 -6.84 -0.24
CA SER A 33 -4.28 -7.61 -1.29
C SER A 33 -3.54 -7.55 -2.63
N SER A 34 -3.85 -8.48 -3.54
CA SER A 34 -3.32 -8.52 -4.90
C SER A 34 -3.60 -7.25 -5.70
N LYS A 35 -4.67 -6.51 -5.37
CA LYS A 35 -4.95 -5.19 -5.96
C LYS A 35 -3.80 -4.21 -5.68
N CYS A 36 -3.26 -4.21 -4.47
CA CYS A 36 -2.17 -3.31 -4.10
C CYS A 36 -0.86 -3.72 -4.77
N GLU A 37 -0.58 -5.02 -4.80
CA GLU A 37 0.59 -5.58 -5.49
C GLU A 37 0.56 -5.24 -6.98
N GLY A 38 -0.53 -5.54 -7.69
CA GLY A 38 -0.63 -5.25 -9.13
C GLY A 38 -0.53 -3.77 -9.46
N ASN A 39 -1.08 -2.87 -8.62
CA ASN A 39 -0.88 -1.43 -8.84
C ASN A 39 0.57 -1.00 -8.63
N PHE A 40 1.26 -1.60 -7.67
CA PHE A 40 2.67 -1.35 -7.43
C PHE A 40 3.56 -1.88 -8.57
N GLU A 41 3.26 -3.08 -9.10
CA GLU A 41 3.94 -3.66 -10.27
C GLU A 41 3.75 -2.82 -11.54
N LEU A 42 2.57 -2.20 -11.71
CA LEU A 42 2.31 -1.22 -12.78
C LEU A 42 3.07 0.11 -12.60
N GLY A 43 3.91 0.25 -11.58
CA GLY A 43 4.66 1.47 -11.29
C GLY A 43 3.80 2.64 -10.80
N ARG A 44 2.56 2.38 -10.35
CA ARG A 44 1.71 3.42 -9.79
C ARG A 44 2.20 3.79 -8.40
N LEU A 45 2.18 5.09 -8.12
CA LEU A 45 2.56 5.62 -6.82
C LEU A 45 1.29 5.85 -5.97
N PRO A 46 1.28 5.48 -4.67
CA PRO A 46 0.15 5.72 -3.78
C PRO A 46 -0.35 7.17 -3.83
N ARG A 47 0.58 8.13 -3.72
CA ARG A 47 0.30 9.57 -3.79
C ARG A 47 -0.40 10.05 -5.07
N ARG A 48 -0.28 9.32 -6.18
CA ARG A 48 -0.95 9.63 -7.46
C ARG A 48 -2.22 8.78 -7.68
N THR A 49 -2.53 7.88 -6.75
CA THR A 49 -3.63 6.92 -6.85
C THR A 49 -4.77 7.36 -5.93
N VAL A 50 -5.83 7.94 -6.52
CA VAL A 50 -6.93 8.65 -5.83
C VAL A 50 -7.55 7.89 -4.66
N TRP A 51 -7.76 6.58 -4.79
CA TRP A 51 -8.46 5.77 -3.78
C TRP A 51 -7.59 5.41 -2.57
N THR A 52 -6.27 5.57 -2.66
CA THR A 52 -5.38 5.33 -1.52
C THR A 52 -5.48 6.47 -0.52
N GLU A 53 -5.14 6.21 0.75
CA GLU A 53 -5.06 7.25 1.77
C GLU A 53 -4.13 8.39 1.36
N GLN A 54 -2.94 8.07 0.84
CA GLN A 54 -1.98 9.07 0.37
C GLN A 54 -2.50 9.87 -0.82
N GLY A 55 -3.22 9.22 -1.75
CA GLY A 55 -3.86 9.91 -2.86
C GLY A 55 -4.92 10.90 -2.41
N ARG A 56 -5.76 10.53 -1.41
CA ARG A 56 -6.76 11.43 -0.83
C ARG A 56 -6.11 12.67 -0.19
N ILE A 57 -5.00 12.50 0.51
CA ILE A 57 -4.26 13.61 1.14
C ILE A 57 -3.58 14.50 0.09
N HIS A 58 -2.85 13.92 -0.85
CA HIS A 58 -2.02 14.70 -1.80
C HIS A 58 -2.82 15.35 -2.93
N LEU A 59 -3.89 14.71 -3.41
CA LEU A 59 -4.65 15.22 -4.56
C LEU A 59 -5.70 16.27 -4.19
N LYS A 60 -5.78 16.68 -2.91
CA LYS A 60 -6.74 17.68 -2.39
C LYS A 60 -8.10 17.60 -3.10
N LYS A 61 -8.72 16.42 -3.10
CA LYS A 61 -10.17 16.39 -3.26
C LYS A 61 -10.76 16.66 -1.88
N ALA A 62 -11.20 17.91 -1.71
CA ALA A 62 -12.13 18.32 -0.66
C ALA A 62 -13.30 17.34 -0.57
#